data_AF-A0A3A6F527-F1
#
_entry.id   AF-A0A3A6F527-F1
#
_cell.length_a   1.000
_cell.length_b   1.000
_cell.length_c   1.000
_cell.angle_alpha   90.00
_cell.angle_beta   90.00
_cell.angle_gamma   90.00
#
_symmetry.space_group_name_H-M   'P 1'
#
loop_
_entity.id
_entity.type
_entity.pdbx_description
1 polymer ?
#
loop_
_entity_poly.entity_id
_entity_poly.type
_entity_poly.pdbx_seq_one_letter_code
_entity_poly.pdbx_strand_id
1 'polypeptide(L)'
;MLYNENLREEEQHLIQQIAEQTERGKIDWELTEYNPLSFLNEDKIDKNPAVICQSFSFEAIIGGSRYELDVMENIDVPSGMGDYTITLTRDETENYLKIEDALSFDCDRYECTPEEVAERFADSPIVRLCNAIIPATLGQEDLEEVFTWARFFNETGISAKLMNHPLTKLCEKLFDEHRLMDFHRCILDVDYRKLLLNELAHN
;
A
#
# COMPACT_ATOMS: atom_id res chain seq x y z
N MET A 1 18.32 15.12 19.63
CA MET A 1 17.52 15.49 18.44
C MET A 1 18.30 15.21 17.15
N LEU A 2 19.57 15.64 17.02
CA LEU A 2 20.40 15.36 15.83
C LEU A 2 20.63 13.88 15.46
N TYR A 3 20.64 12.96 16.44
CA TYR A 3 20.92 11.53 16.19
C TYR A 3 19.78 10.81 15.46
N ASN A 4 18.52 11.23 15.68
CA ASN A 4 17.36 10.61 15.05
C ASN A 4 17.11 11.15 13.63
N GLU A 5 17.50 12.41 13.37
CA GLU A 5 17.41 13.01 12.02
C GLU A 5 18.40 12.36 11.06
N ASN A 6 19.66 12.18 11.49
CA ASN A 6 20.67 11.49 10.67
C ASN A 6 20.30 10.05 10.34
N LEU A 7 19.71 9.31 11.29
CA LEU A 7 19.25 7.94 11.06
C LEU A 7 18.14 7.90 10.01
N ARG A 8 17.16 8.82 10.11
CA ARG A 8 16.06 8.91 9.14
C ARG A 8 16.57 9.25 7.73
N GLU A 9 17.57 10.13 7.61
CA GLU A 9 18.20 10.44 6.32
C GLU A 9 18.91 9.22 5.71
N GLU A 10 19.61 8.43 6.53
CA GLU A 10 20.26 7.18 6.09
C GLU A 10 19.23 6.13 5.63
N GLU A 11 18.13 5.99 6.36
CA GLU A 11 17.01 5.08 6.04
C GLU A 11 16.33 5.49 4.72
N GLN A 12 15.99 6.77 4.56
CA GLN A 12 15.40 7.29 3.33
C GLN A 12 16.34 7.14 2.13
N HIS A 13 17.64 7.37 2.33
CA HIS A 13 18.63 7.17 1.29
C HIS A 13 18.71 5.69 0.86
N LEU A 14 18.62 4.74 1.81
CA LEU A 14 18.59 3.32 1.47
C LEU A 14 17.34 2.95 0.67
N ILE A 15 16.15 3.41 1.09
CA ILE A 15 14.89 3.16 0.36
C ILE A 15 14.99 3.73 -1.07
N GLN A 16 15.51 4.96 -1.22
CA GLN A 16 15.75 5.57 -2.53
C GLN A 16 16.67 4.72 -3.41
N GLN A 17 17.77 4.20 -2.87
CA GLN A 17 18.68 3.34 -3.64
C GLN A 17 18.01 2.04 -4.08
N ILE A 18 17.23 1.41 -3.19
CA ILE A 18 16.48 0.20 -3.49
C ILE A 18 15.43 0.46 -4.57
N ALA A 19 14.67 1.55 -4.46
CA ALA A 19 13.71 1.98 -5.48
C ALA A 19 14.39 2.12 -6.85
N GLU A 20 15.50 2.86 -6.92
CA GLU A 20 16.24 3.06 -8.17
C GLU A 20 16.80 1.77 -8.78
N GLN A 21 17.29 0.84 -7.97
CA GLN A 21 17.76 -0.44 -8.50
C GLN A 21 16.60 -1.33 -8.94
N THR A 22 15.46 -1.30 -8.24
CA THR A 22 14.24 -2.03 -8.59
C THR A 22 13.67 -1.55 -9.91
N GLU A 23 13.53 -0.24 -10.11
CA GLU A 23 13.09 0.35 -11.38
C GLU A 23 14.01 0.00 -12.56
N ARG A 24 15.32 -0.18 -12.29
CA ARG A 24 16.31 -0.61 -13.29
C ARG A 24 16.30 -2.12 -13.52
N GLY A 25 15.43 -2.89 -12.86
CA GLY A 25 15.35 -4.34 -12.95
C GLY A 25 16.60 -5.05 -12.43
N LYS A 26 17.31 -4.45 -11.47
CA LYS A 26 18.56 -5.01 -10.91
C LYS A 26 18.35 -5.79 -9.61
N ILE A 27 17.19 -5.63 -8.98
CA ILE A 27 16.78 -6.42 -7.83
C ILE A 27 15.72 -7.39 -8.33
N ASP A 28 15.97 -8.68 -8.10
CA ASP A 28 15.05 -9.76 -8.40
C ASP A 28 14.19 -9.98 -7.16
N TRP A 29 12.96 -9.48 -7.21
CA TRP A 29 12.00 -9.59 -6.12
C TRP A 29 11.07 -10.77 -6.35
N GLU A 30 10.90 -11.59 -5.31
CA GLU A 30 9.92 -12.67 -5.26
C GLU A 30 8.75 -12.23 -4.39
N LEU A 31 7.51 -12.42 -4.86
CA LEU A 31 6.32 -12.23 -4.03
C LEU A 31 6.14 -13.49 -3.17
N THR A 32 6.22 -13.35 -1.86
CA THR A 32 6.08 -14.48 -0.93
C THR A 32 4.69 -14.55 -0.31
N GLU A 33 3.99 -13.43 -0.19
CA GLU A 33 2.63 -13.37 0.32
C GLU A 33 1.83 -12.25 -0.32
N TYR A 34 0.57 -12.52 -0.66
CA TYR A 34 -0.42 -11.52 -1.02
C TYR A 34 -1.65 -11.66 -0.14
N ASN A 35 -1.99 -10.59 0.57
CA ASN A 35 -3.24 -10.46 1.31
C ASN A 35 -4.21 -9.58 0.53
N PRO A 36 -5.33 -10.15 0.05
CA PRO A 36 -6.24 -9.44 -0.83
C PRO A 36 -6.89 -8.21 -0.26
N LEU A 37 -7.37 -7.41 -1.20
CA LEU A 37 -8.21 -6.24 -0.95
C LEU A 37 -9.35 -6.57 0.02
N SER A 38 -9.37 -5.88 1.16
CA SER A 38 -10.38 -6.07 2.20
C SER A 38 -10.66 -4.75 2.92
N PHE A 39 -11.75 -4.76 3.69
CA PHE A 39 -12.21 -3.64 4.51
C PHE A 39 -11.92 -3.92 5.98
N LEU A 40 -11.23 -3.00 6.62
CA LEU A 40 -11.01 -2.94 8.06
C LEU A 40 -11.86 -1.80 8.63
N ASN A 41 -12.62 -2.11 9.68
CA ASN A 41 -13.57 -1.20 10.31
C ASN A 41 -12.84 -0.15 11.15
N GLU A 42 -13.57 0.89 11.54
CA GLU A 42 -13.05 1.95 12.40
C GLU A 42 -12.62 1.38 13.77
N ASP A 43 -11.42 1.78 14.22
CA ASP A 43 -11.02 1.56 15.60
C ASP A 43 -11.54 2.71 16.47
N LYS A 44 -12.55 2.43 17.29
CA LYS A 44 -13.18 3.44 18.16
C LYS A 44 -12.32 3.81 19.38
N ILE A 45 -11.38 2.96 19.75
CA ILE A 45 -10.48 3.19 20.89
C ILE A 45 -9.36 4.13 20.44
N ASP A 46 -8.67 3.76 19.36
CA ASP A 46 -7.53 4.52 18.84
C ASP A 46 -7.95 5.64 17.86
N LYS A 47 -9.25 5.72 17.55
CA LYS A 47 -9.87 6.70 16.64
C LYS A 47 -9.31 6.63 15.22
N ASN A 48 -8.88 5.43 14.81
CA ASN A 48 -8.46 5.20 13.44
C ASN A 48 -9.69 5.12 12.53
N PRO A 49 -9.65 5.76 11.36
CA PRO A 49 -10.73 5.62 10.38
C PRO A 49 -10.84 4.17 9.92
N ALA A 50 -11.99 3.83 9.32
CA ALA A 50 -12.07 2.60 8.56
C ALA A 50 -11.16 2.70 7.33
N VAL A 51 -10.52 1.59 6.96
CA VAL A 51 -9.60 1.55 5.82
C VAL A 51 -9.97 0.42 4.88
N ILE A 52 -9.74 0.64 3.59
CA ILE A 52 -9.73 -0.41 2.58
C ILE A 52 -8.26 -0.65 2.26
N CYS A 53 -7.80 -1.90 2.31
CA CYS A 53 -6.39 -2.21 2.15
C CYS A 53 -6.12 -3.54 1.48
N GLN A 54 -4.93 -3.65 0.88
CA GLN A 54 -4.29 -4.92 0.50
C GLN A 54 -2.82 -4.87 0.93
N SER A 55 -2.18 -6.02 1.08
CA SER A 55 -0.76 -6.07 1.42
C SER A 55 0.00 -7.15 0.66
N PHE A 56 1.30 -6.92 0.53
CA PHE A 56 2.24 -7.77 -0.19
C PHE A 56 3.49 -7.95 0.66
N SER A 57 4.04 -9.15 0.65
CA SER A 57 5.36 -9.42 1.21
C SER A 57 6.28 -9.89 0.10
N PHE A 58 7.45 -9.28 0.03
CA PHE A 58 8.46 -9.57 -0.98
C PHE A 58 9.78 -9.96 -0.36
N GLU A 59 10.55 -10.74 -1.11
CA GLU A 59 11.91 -11.07 -0.74
C GLU A 59 12.89 -10.82 -1.88
N ALA A 60 14.11 -10.41 -1.52
CA ALA A 60 15.20 -10.29 -2.47
C ALA A 60 16.57 -10.47 -1.81
N ILE A 61 17.56 -10.84 -2.60
CA ILE A 61 18.97 -10.79 -2.20
C ILE A 61 19.60 -9.49 -2.71
N ILE A 62 19.96 -8.59 -1.80
CA ILE A 62 20.58 -7.29 -2.12
C ILE A 62 21.96 -7.24 -1.46
N GLY A 63 23.01 -7.13 -2.26
CA GLY A 63 24.38 -7.07 -1.75
C GLY A 63 24.86 -8.35 -1.03
N GLY A 64 24.19 -9.48 -1.26
CA GLY A 64 24.47 -10.77 -0.60
C GLY A 64 23.65 -11.04 0.66
N SER A 65 22.85 -10.06 1.11
CA SER A 65 21.96 -10.18 2.26
C SER A 65 20.51 -10.41 1.81
N ARG A 66 19.74 -11.19 2.57
CA ARG A 66 18.30 -11.34 2.35
C ARG A 66 17.56 -10.15 2.94
N TYR A 67 16.67 -9.57 2.14
CA TYR A 67 15.76 -8.52 2.54
C TYR A 67 14.33 -9.01 2.40
N GLU A 68 13.50 -8.64 3.37
CA GLU A 68 12.06 -8.79 3.36
C GLU A 68 11.45 -7.38 3.26
N LEU A 69 10.50 -7.20 2.36
CA LEU A 69 9.77 -5.95 2.17
C LEU A 69 8.28 -6.23 2.28
N ASP A 70 7.67 -5.75 3.36
CA ASP A 70 6.22 -5.72 3.49
C ASP A 70 5.71 -4.37 2.96
N VAL A 71 4.66 -4.41 2.15
CA VAL A 71 3.96 -3.25 1.62
C VAL A 71 2.49 -3.35 1.96
N MET A 72 1.94 -2.31 2.58
CA MET A 72 0.51 -2.14 2.77
C MET A 72 0.03 -0.92 1.98
N GLU A 73 -0.96 -1.15 1.13
CA GLU A 73 -1.68 -0.10 0.41
C GLU A 73 -3.01 0.13 1.09
N ASN A 74 -3.37 1.37 1.36
CA ASN A 74 -4.65 1.66 1.97
C ASN A 74 -5.30 2.95 1.47
N ILE A 75 -6.63 2.97 1.53
CA ILE A 75 -7.46 4.16 1.35
C ILE A 75 -8.36 4.30 2.58
N ASP A 76 -8.24 5.44 3.27
CA ASP A 76 -9.10 5.80 4.39
C ASP A 76 -10.54 6.08 3.91
N VAL A 77 -11.54 5.59 4.65
CA VAL A 77 -12.97 5.84 4.41
C VAL A 77 -13.55 6.64 5.58
N PRO A 78 -14.23 7.78 5.32
CA PRO A 78 -14.69 8.27 4.02
C PRO A 78 -13.76 9.28 3.32
N SER A 79 -12.59 9.63 3.89
CA SER A 79 -11.77 10.74 3.39
C SER A 79 -11.20 10.50 1.99
N GLY A 80 -10.95 9.25 1.62
CA GLY A 80 -10.30 8.90 0.36
C GLY A 80 -8.80 9.18 0.37
N MET A 81 -8.18 9.34 1.53
CA MET A 81 -6.73 9.52 1.63
C MET A 81 -6.04 8.19 1.34
N GLY A 82 -5.21 8.15 0.31
CA GLY A 82 -4.38 6.99 0.00
C GLY A 82 -3.07 7.04 0.77
N ASP A 83 -2.56 5.87 1.16
CA ASP A 83 -1.24 5.73 1.79
C ASP A 83 -0.54 4.45 1.32
N TYR A 84 0.78 4.52 1.34
CA TYR A 84 1.66 3.37 1.26
C TYR A 84 2.42 3.30 2.57
N THR A 85 2.40 2.14 3.21
CA THR A 85 3.22 1.83 4.37
C THR A 85 4.15 0.68 4.01
N ILE A 86 5.43 0.81 4.31
CA ILE A 86 6.42 -0.23 4.06
C ILE A 86 7.16 -0.61 5.34
N THR A 87 7.54 -1.87 5.43
CA THR A 87 8.53 -2.36 6.39
C THR A 87 9.62 -3.09 5.64
N LEU A 88 10.84 -2.55 5.64
CA LEU A 88 12.02 -3.19 5.06
C LEU A 88 12.85 -3.80 6.18
N THR A 89 13.02 -5.12 6.15
CA THR A 89 13.77 -5.87 7.14
C THR A 89 14.96 -6.58 6.51
N ARG A 90 16.11 -6.56 7.18
CA ARG A 90 17.24 -7.47 6.94
C ARG A 90 17.57 -8.13 8.26
N ASP A 91 17.12 -9.37 8.43
CA ASP A 91 17.31 -10.15 9.67
C ASP A 91 18.62 -10.94 9.64
N GLU A 92 19.75 -10.22 9.80
CA GLU A 92 21.06 -10.81 10.00
C GLU A 92 21.52 -10.63 11.44
N THR A 93 22.01 -11.70 12.08
CA THR A 93 22.35 -11.73 13.52
C THR A 93 23.31 -10.60 13.95
N GLU A 94 24.22 -10.18 13.07
CA GLU A 94 25.21 -9.13 13.35
C GLU A 94 24.85 -7.77 12.72
N ASN A 95 23.80 -7.70 11.89
CA ASN A 95 23.50 -6.53 11.06
C ASN A 95 21.99 -6.34 10.82
N TYR A 96 21.20 -6.55 11.88
CA TYR A 96 19.76 -6.35 11.87
C TYR A 96 19.41 -4.93 11.43
N LEU A 97 18.52 -4.84 10.45
CA LEU A 97 17.92 -3.59 9.99
C LEU A 97 16.41 -3.79 9.96
N LYS A 98 15.68 -2.79 10.46
CA LYS A 98 14.24 -2.67 10.26
C LYS A 98 13.91 -1.21 10.07
N ILE A 99 13.38 -0.88 8.89
CA ILE A 99 12.93 0.45 8.53
C ILE A 99 11.42 0.37 8.34
N GLU A 100 10.68 1.23 9.02
CA GLU A 100 9.25 1.43 8.82
C GLU A 100 9.05 2.84 8.27
N ASP A 101 8.36 2.96 7.15
CA ASP A 101 8.10 4.26 6.52
C ASP A 101 6.71 4.29 5.88
N ALA A 102 6.11 5.48 5.84
CA ALA A 102 4.80 5.69 5.24
C ALA A 102 4.64 7.13 4.75
N LEU A 103 3.80 7.36 3.73
CA LEU A 103 3.54 8.73 3.27
C LEU A 103 2.88 9.57 4.37
N SER A 104 2.03 8.92 5.16
CA SER A 104 1.39 9.52 6.32
C SER A 104 2.32 9.94 7.45
N PHE A 105 3.59 9.51 7.46
CA PHE A 105 4.56 10.02 8.43
C PHE A 105 5.02 11.44 8.09
N ASP A 106 4.84 11.89 6.84
CA ASP A 106 5.26 13.21 6.35
C ASP A 106 4.13 14.18 6.02
N CYS A 107 2.86 13.74 5.97
CA CYS A 107 1.68 14.62 5.86
C CYS A 107 0.70 14.30 7.00
N ASP A 108 0.30 15.33 7.75
CA ASP A 108 -0.84 15.23 8.64
C ASP A 108 -2.11 15.02 7.79
N ARG A 109 -2.71 13.83 7.92
CA ARG A 109 -3.86 13.40 7.13
C ARG A 109 -5.10 14.31 7.30
N TYR A 110 -5.10 15.23 8.27
CA TYR A 110 -6.18 16.20 8.48
C TYR A 110 -5.99 17.54 7.77
N GLU A 111 -4.79 17.84 7.25
CA GLU A 111 -4.47 19.11 6.58
C GLU A 111 -4.34 19.01 5.06
N CYS A 112 -4.27 17.79 4.51
CA CYS A 112 -4.11 17.53 3.09
C CYS A 112 -5.43 16.98 2.47
N THR A 113 -5.68 17.25 1.20
CA THR A 113 -6.65 16.55 0.35
C THR A 113 -6.02 15.33 -0.33
N PRO A 114 -6.80 14.35 -0.84
CA PRO A 114 -6.23 13.22 -1.57
C PRO A 114 -5.37 13.64 -2.76
N GLU A 115 -5.78 14.69 -3.48
CA GLU A 115 -5.02 15.25 -4.60
C GLU A 115 -3.69 15.88 -4.16
N GLU A 116 -3.66 16.60 -3.04
CA GLU A 116 -2.42 17.18 -2.49
C GLU A 116 -1.46 16.09 -2.01
N VAL A 117 -1.96 15.00 -1.43
CA VAL A 117 -1.13 13.82 -1.09
C VAL A 117 -0.53 13.22 -2.36
N ALA A 118 -1.35 12.99 -3.38
CA ALA A 118 -0.88 12.44 -4.66
C ALA A 118 0.19 13.33 -5.31
N GLU A 119 -0.02 14.64 -5.37
CA GLU A 119 0.95 15.59 -5.93
C GLU A 119 2.25 15.61 -5.12
N ARG A 120 2.15 15.66 -3.79
CA ARG A 120 3.31 15.77 -2.90
C ARG A 120 4.22 14.55 -2.97
N PHE A 121 3.66 13.35 -3.11
CA PHE A 121 4.39 12.10 -2.99
C PHE A 121 4.58 11.35 -4.31
N ALA A 122 4.19 11.93 -5.46
CA ALA A 122 4.29 11.30 -6.77
C ALA A 122 5.69 10.71 -7.07
N ASP A 123 6.75 11.42 -6.66
CA ASP A 123 8.15 11.02 -6.87
C ASP A 123 8.81 10.43 -5.63
N SER A 124 8.04 10.09 -4.58
CA SER A 124 8.63 9.56 -3.35
C SER A 124 9.29 8.19 -3.59
N PRO A 125 10.36 7.86 -2.85
CA PRO A 125 11.02 6.56 -2.95
C PRO A 125 10.06 5.37 -2.78
N ILE A 126 9.12 5.48 -1.84
CA ILE A 126 8.14 4.44 -1.53
C ILE A 126 7.19 4.22 -2.71
N VAL A 127 6.64 5.31 -3.26
CA VAL A 127 5.70 5.24 -4.40
C VAL A 127 6.39 4.65 -5.62
N ARG A 128 7.61 5.10 -5.91
CA ARG A 128 8.44 4.59 -7.00
C ARG A 128 8.76 3.11 -6.84
N LEU A 129 9.13 2.68 -5.63
CA LEU A 129 9.38 1.27 -5.32
C LEU A 129 8.13 0.43 -5.53
N CYS A 130 6.99 0.82 -4.96
CA CYS A 130 5.72 0.08 -5.07
C CYS A 130 5.25 -0.03 -6.53
N ASN A 131 5.29 1.07 -7.27
CA ASN A 131 4.92 1.11 -8.69
C ASN A 131 5.84 0.25 -9.58
N ALA A 132 7.07 -0.02 -9.14
CA ALA A 132 8.00 -0.88 -9.87
C ALA A 132 7.81 -2.37 -9.51
N ILE A 133 7.69 -2.69 -8.22
CA ILE A 133 7.69 -4.07 -7.73
C ILE A 133 6.34 -4.78 -7.90
N ILE A 134 5.23 -4.11 -7.59
CA ILE A 134 3.89 -4.72 -7.55
C ILE A 134 3.48 -5.21 -8.95
N PRO A 135 3.53 -4.39 -10.02
CA PRO A 135 3.17 -4.87 -11.35
C PRO A 135 4.12 -5.97 -11.87
N ALA A 136 5.41 -5.89 -11.53
CA ALA A 136 6.43 -6.80 -12.04
C ALA A 136 6.30 -8.21 -11.48
N THR A 137 5.89 -8.32 -10.21
CA THR A 137 5.77 -9.60 -9.49
C THR A 137 4.40 -10.23 -9.70
N LEU A 138 3.32 -9.46 -9.63
CA LEU A 138 1.96 -9.99 -9.83
C LEU A 138 1.73 -10.59 -11.22
N GLY A 139 2.42 -10.11 -12.25
CA GLY A 139 2.35 -10.70 -13.58
C GLY A 139 2.94 -12.12 -13.67
N GLN A 140 3.61 -12.59 -12.61
CA GLN A 140 4.29 -13.88 -12.55
C GLN A 140 3.53 -14.92 -11.70
N GLU A 141 2.54 -14.48 -10.93
CA GLU A 141 1.85 -15.29 -9.91
C GLU A 141 0.45 -15.74 -10.36
N ASP A 142 0.05 -16.93 -9.91
CA ASP A 142 -1.32 -17.42 -10.02
C ASP A 142 -2.05 -17.20 -8.70
N LEU A 143 -2.86 -16.15 -8.65
CA LEU A 143 -3.56 -15.72 -7.43
C LEU A 143 -4.96 -16.35 -7.26
N GLU A 144 -5.39 -17.25 -8.14
CA GLU A 144 -6.75 -17.82 -8.09
C GLU A 144 -7.04 -18.53 -6.76
N GLU A 145 -6.06 -19.22 -6.18
CA GLU A 145 -6.21 -19.88 -4.87
C GLU A 145 -6.55 -18.88 -3.77
N VAL A 146 -5.95 -17.70 -3.81
CA VAL A 146 -6.12 -16.65 -2.80
C VAL A 146 -7.59 -16.20 -2.74
N PHE A 147 -8.24 -16.03 -3.88
CA PHE A 147 -9.63 -15.59 -3.96
C PHE A 147 -10.66 -16.67 -3.55
N THR A 148 -10.26 -17.93 -3.37
CA THR A 148 -11.18 -18.97 -2.88
C THR A 148 -11.59 -18.76 -1.42
N TRP A 149 -10.68 -18.23 -0.60
CA TRP A 149 -10.89 -18.00 0.83
C TRP A 149 -11.04 -16.51 1.18
N ALA A 150 -10.50 -15.61 0.38
CA ALA A 150 -10.55 -14.17 0.66
C ALA A 150 -11.98 -13.64 0.73
N ARG A 151 -12.19 -12.65 1.60
CA ARG A 151 -13.45 -11.92 1.73
C ARG A 151 -13.16 -10.44 1.86
N PHE A 152 -13.97 -9.62 1.18
CA PHE A 152 -13.85 -8.17 1.31
C PHE A 152 -14.21 -7.68 2.72
N PHE A 153 -15.30 -8.20 3.31
CA PHE A 153 -15.66 -7.93 4.71
C PHE A 153 -15.35 -9.12 5.61
N ASN A 154 -14.33 -8.98 6.46
CA ASN A 154 -13.95 -9.99 7.45
C ASN A 154 -14.54 -9.72 8.85
N GLU A 155 -14.92 -8.47 9.11
CA GLU A 155 -15.39 -8.02 10.41
C GLU A 155 -16.92 -7.86 10.47
N THR A 156 -17.46 -7.95 11.69
CA THR A 156 -18.87 -7.68 11.96
C THR A 156 -19.05 -6.30 12.58
N GLY A 157 -20.26 -5.74 12.54
CA GLY A 157 -20.55 -4.44 13.16
C GLY A 157 -20.12 -3.21 12.36
N ILE A 158 -19.79 -3.39 11.08
CA ILE A 158 -19.54 -2.30 10.13
C ILE A 158 -20.85 -1.53 9.94
N SER A 159 -20.80 -0.20 10.04
CA SER A 159 -22.00 0.63 9.93
C SER A 159 -22.56 0.61 8.49
N ALA A 160 -23.88 0.70 8.35
CA ALA A 160 -24.51 0.84 7.03
C ALA A 160 -24.02 2.07 6.26
N LYS A 161 -23.57 3.13 6.96
CA LYS A 161 -22.97 4.32 6.33
C LYS A 161 -21.66 3.98 5.63
N LEU A 162 -20.79 3.20 6.28
CA LEU A 162 -19.51 2.76 5.71
C LEU A 162 -19.73 1.74 4.60
N MET A 163 -20.58 0.73 4.82
CA MET A 163 -20.88 -0.28 3.80
C MET A 163 -21.43 0.31 2.50
N ASN A 164 -22.23 1.38 2.59
CA ASN A 164 -22.82 2.05 1.42
C ASN A 164 -22.00 3.25 0.94
N HIS A 165 -20.80 3.47 1.47
CA HIS A 165 -19.94 4.55 1.00
C HIS A 165 -19.47 4.25 -0.44
N PRO A 166 -19.43 5.23 -1.37
CA PRO A 166 -19.03 4.99 -2.75
C PRO A 166 -17.65 4.33 -2.90
N LEU A 167 -16.66 4.73 -2.09
CA LEU A 167 -15.32 4.10 -2.09
C LEU A 167 -15.39 2.63 -1.68
N THR A 168 -16.19 2.30 -0.66
CA THR A 168 -16.37 0.92 -0.20
C THR A 168 -17.04 0.08 -1.28
N LYS A 169 -18.06 0.61 -1.96
CA LYS A 169 -18.73 -0.08 -3.07
C LYS A 169 -17.85 -0.25 -4.30
N LEU A 170 -17.02 0.74 -4.61
CA LEU A 170 -16.02 0.61 -5.66
C LEU A 170 -15.05 -0.52 -5.34
N CYS A 171 -14.45 -0.52 -4.15
CA CYS A 171 -13.42 -1.49 -3.82
C CYS A 171 -13.98 -2.91 -3.61
N GLU A 172 -15.22 -3.04 -3.13
CA GLU A 172 -15.95 -4.33 -3.11
C GLU A 172 -16.07 -4.89 -4.54
N LYS A 173 -16.46 -4.05 -5.51
CA LYS A 173 -16.50 -4.45 -6.93
C LYS A 173 -15.11 -4.81 -7.49
N LEU A 174 -14.08 -4.02 -7.17
CA LEU A 174 -12.71 -4.33 -7.61
C LEU A 174 -12.22 -5.67 -7.02
N PHE A 175 -12.57 -5.97 -5.77
CA PHE A 175 -12.31 -7.26 -5.15
C PHE A 175 -13.05 -8.39 -5.89
N ASP A 176 -14.37 -8.26 -6.10
CA ASP A 176 -15.20 -9.29 -6.76
C ASP A 176 -14.75 -9.57 -8.21
N GLU A 177 -14.19 -8.56 -8.89
CA GLU A 177 -13.69 -8.66 -10.28
C GLU A 177 -12.19 -9.02 -10.34
N HIS A 178 -11.54 -9.28 -9.19
CA HIS A 178 -10.10 -9.55 -9.07
C HIS A 178 -9.20 -8.44 -9.68
N ARG A 179 -9.67 -7.19 -9.64
CA ARG A 179 -9.04 -5.99 -10.24
C ARG A 179 -8.09 -5.29 -9.27
N LEU A 180 -7.18 -6.04 -8.66
CA LEU A 180 -6.25 -5.53 -7.64
C LEU A 180 -5.28 -4.45 -8.16
N MET A 181 -4.90 -4.50 -9.45
CA MET A 181 -4.09 -3.45 -10.07
C MET A 181 -4.82 -2.12 -10.21
N ASP A 182 -6.15 -2.15 -10.32
CA ASP A 182 -6.94 -0.93 -10.31
C ASP A 182 -6.98 -0.30 -8.92
N PHE A 183 -6.99 -1.13 -7.87
CA PHE A 183 -6.86 -0.63 -6.49
C PHE A 183 -5.47 -0.02 -6.24
N HIS A 184 -4.39 -0.71 -6.63
CA HIS A 184 -3.02 -0.17 -6.57
C HIS A 184 -2.92 1.22 -7.23
N ARG A 185 -3.49 1.36 -8.43
CA ARG A 185 -3.54 2.65 -9.13
C ARG A 185 -4.38 3.69 -8.37
N CYS A 186 -5.50 3.31 -7.78
CA CYS A 186 -6.41 4.20 -7.06
C CYS A 186 -5.82 4.82 -5.78
N ILE A 187 -4.70 4.29 -5.25
CA ILE A 187 -4.08 4.82 -4.03
C ILE A 187 -3.73 6.30 -4.24
N LEU A 188 -3.04 6.65 -5.33
CA LEU A 188 -2.62 8.02 -5.62
C LEU A 188 -3.15 8.59 -6.95
N ASP A 189 -3.66 7.77 -7.88
CA ASP A 189 -4.33 8.30 -9.09
C ASP A 189 -5.80 8.63 -8.78
N VAL A 190 -5.99 9.79 -8.13
CA VAL A 190 -7.30 10.25 -7.68
C VAL A 190 -8.26 10.50 -8.84
N ASP A 191 -7.75 10.93 -9.99
CA ASP A 191 -8.57 11.13 -11.19
C ASP A 191 -9.03 9.80 -11.78
N TYR A 192 -8.17 8.79 -11.84
CA TYR A 192 -8.58 7.44 -12.21
C TYR A 192 -9.62 6.86 -11.27
N ARG A 193 -9.45 7.06 -9.96
CA ARG A 193 -10.44 6.66 -8.96
C ARG A 193 -11.79 7.34 -9.17
N LYS A 194 -11.81 8.64 -9.51
CA LYS A 194 -13.05 9.36 -9.87
C LYS A 194 -13.70 8.77 -11.13
N LEU A 195 -12.92 8.37 -12.13
CA LEU A 195 -13.44 7.69 -13.32
C LEU A 195 -14.15 6.38 -12.95
N LEU A 196 -13.52 5.53 -12.15
CA LEU A 196 -14.14 4.27 -11.70
C LEU A 196 -15.38 4.49 -10.83
N LEU A 197 -15.37 5.50 -9.96
CA LEU A 197 -16.55 5.89 -9.18
C LEU A 197 -17.72 6.32 -10.08
N ASN A 198 -17.43 7.05 -11.15
CA ASN A 198 -18.45 7.43 -12.13
C ASN A 198 -18.99 6.21 -12.86
N GLU A 199 -18.14 5.28 -13.29
CA GLU A 199 -18.58 4.03 -13.92
C GLU A 199 -19.48 3.21 -13.00
N LEU A 200 -19.15 3.13 -11.71
CA LEU A 200 -19.98 2.45 -10.70
C LEU A 200 -21.38 3.07 -10.57
N ALA A 201 -21.48 4.41 -10.63
CA ALA A 201 -22.75 5.12 -10.49
C ALA A 201 -23.72 4.91 -11.68
N HIS A 202 -23.24 4.38 -12.81
CA HIS A 202 -24.01 4.15 -14.03
C HIS A 202 -24.30 2.67 -14.31
N ASN A 203 -23.84 1.76 -13.44
CA ASN A 203 -24.13 0.32 -13.48
C ASN A 203 -25.21 -0.05 -12.45
#